data_AF-A0A6C0B4L3-F1
#
_entry.id   AF-A0A6C0B4L3-F1
#
_cell.length_a   1.000
_cell.length_b   1.000
_cell.length_c   1.000
_cell.angle_alpha   90.00
_cell.angle_beta   90.00
_cell.angle_gamma   90.00
#
_symmetry.space_group_name_H-M   'P 1'
#
loop_
_entity.id
_entity.type
_entity.pdbx_description
1 polymer ?
#
loop_
_entity_poly.entity_id
_entity_poly.type
_entity_poly.pdbx_seq_one_letter_code
_entity_poly.pdbx_strand_id
1 'polypeptide(L)'
;MLFKTNYHYNTFHKLGHIFLGALLFVLYKLSIKQKLYKKLLKLLIILILFYQGIQLFFNVRFFVDILKVKPGNSLKHTLNKLFDYCTGYILMFVIFKIYNSKTYST
;
A
#
# COMPACT_ATOMS: atom_id res chain seq x y z
N MET A 1 -24.15 2.17 11.09
CA MET A 1 -23.85 2.72 9.74
C MET A 1 -22.42 3.24 9.74
N LEU A 2 -21.43 2.42 9.35
CA LEU A 2 -20.00 2.80 9.39
C LEU A 2 -19.68 3.80 8.27
N PHE A 3 -20.05 5.05 8.54
CA PHE A 3 -19.71 6.33 7.89
C PHE A 3 -19.67 6.32 6.35
N LYS A 4 -20.74 6.88 5.75
CA LYS A 4 -20.79 7.19 4.32
C LYS A 4 -20.20 8.58 4.12
N THR A 5 -18.98 8.67 3.59
CA THR A 5 -18.37 9.96 3.22
C THR A 5 -18.24 10.06 1.71
N ASN A 6 -18.83 11.12 1.13
CA ASN A 6 -18.71 11.44 -0.28
C ASN A 6 -17.35 12.10 -0.53
N TYR A 7 -16.34 11.27 -0.76
CA TYR A 7 -15.02 11.75 -1.14
C TYR A 7 -14.68 11.26 -2.54
N HIS A 8 -14.38 12.20 -3.42
CA HIS A 8 -13.87 11.90 -4.74
C HIS A 8 -12.46 11.35 -4.61
N TYR A 9 -12.34 10.06 -4.88
CA TYR A 9 -11.07 9.35 -4.90
C TYR A 9 -10.27 9.82 -6.12
N ASN A 10 -9.44 10.84 -5.93
CA ASN A 10 -8.65 11.45 -7.00
C ASN A 10 -7.61 10.46 -7.55
N THR A 11 -7.42 10.47 -8.87
CA THR A 11 -6.48 9.60 -9.59
C THR A 11 -5.05 9.69 -9.04
N PHE A 12 -4.61 10.87 -8.63
CA PHE A 12 -3.29 11.05 -8.00
C PHE A 12 -3.12 10.26 -6.70
N HIS A 13 -4.13 10.23 -5.83
CA HIS A 13 -4.07 9.43 -4.60
C HIS A 13 -4.03 7.93 -4.92
N LYS A 14 -4.80 7.49 -5.92
CA LYS A 14 -4.78 6.10 -6.39
C LYS A 14 -3.39 5.68 -6.87
N LEU A 15 -2.75 6.51 -7.69
CA LEU A 15 -1.39 6.27 -8.16
C LEU A 15 -0.37 6.22 -7.01
N GLY A 16 -0.50 7.10 -6.01
CA GLY A 16 0.34 7.07 -4.82
C GLY A 16 0.23 5.75 -4.04
N HIS A 17 -0.97 5.21 -3.89
CA HIS A 17 -1.18 3.90 -3.26
C HIS A 17 -0.58 2.75 -4.08
N ILE A 18 -0.79 2.74 -5.39
CA ILE A 18 -0.20 1.74 -6.30
C ILE A 18 1.33 1.79 -6.23
N PHE A 19 1.93 2.99 -6.25
CA PHE A 19 3.38 3.17 -6.12
C PHE A 19 3.91 2.62 -4.78
N LEU A 20 3.20 2.88 -3.67
CA LEU A 20 3.59 2.32 -2.37
C LEU A 20 3.54 0.78 -2.37
N GLY A 21 2.54 0.18 -3.02
CA GLY A 21 2.43 -1.27 -3.18
C GLY A 21 3.59 -1.86 -3.99
N ALA A 22 3.96 -1.20 -5.08
CA ALA A 22 5.12 -1.54 -5.89
C ALA A 22 6.44 -1.44 -5.10
N LEU A 23 6.60 -0.38 -4.32
CA LEU A 23 7.77 -0.17 -3.47
C LEU A 23 7.92 -1.26 -2.41
N LEU A 24 6.81 -1.68 -1.78
CA LEU A 24 6.79 -2.81 -0.82
C LEU A 24 7.30 -4.11 -1.46
N PHE A 25 6.95 -4.38 -2.71
CA PHE A 25 7.47 -5.55 -3.44
C PHE A 25 8.99 -5.45 -3.65
N VAL A 26 9.49 -4.29 -4.09
CA VAL A 26 10.93 -4.08 -4.30
C VAL A 26 11.70 -4.25 -2.99
N LEU A 27 11.22 -3.65 -1.91
CA LEU A 27 11.80 -3.81 -0.58
C LEU A 27 11.77 -5.26 -0.10
N TYR A 28 10.68 -6.00 -0.36
CA TYR A 28 10.61 -7.43 -0.08
C TYR A 28 11.68 -8.22 -0.84
N LYS A 29 11.84 -7.98 -2.14
CA LYS A 29 12.86 -8.66 -2.95
C LYS A 29 14.29 -8.33 -2.51
N LEU A 30 14.59 -7.07 -2.19
CA LEU A 30 15.88 -6.67 -1.62
C LEU A 30 16.11 -7.33 -0.25
N SER A 31 15.06 -7.37 0.57
CA SER A 31 15.05 -7.95 1.92
C SER A 31 15.31 -9.45 1.95
N ILE A 32 14.91 -10.20 0.91
CA ILE A 32 15.22 -11.64 0.82
C ILE A 32 16.73 -11.90 0.87
N LYS A 33 17.56 -10.97 0.36
CA LYS A 33 19.02 -11.11 0.39
C LYS A 33 19.62 -10.94 1.79
N GLN A 34 18.90 -10.34 2.75
CA GLN A 34 19.44 -10.00 4.07
C GLN A 34 18.41 -10.26 5.19
N LYS A 35 18.71 -11.23 6.07
CA LYS A 35 17.81 -11.74 7.13
C LYS A 35 17.22 -10.66 8.05
N LEU A 36 17.97 -9.57 8.29
CA LEU A 36 17.54 -8.41 9.10
C LEU A 36 16.32 -7.69 8.49
N TYR A 37 16.31 -7.53 7.17
CA TYR A 37 15.28 -6.77 6.45
C TYR A 37 13.94 -7.50 6.43
N LYS A 38 13.91 -8.84 6.59
CA LYS A 38 12.66 -9.60 6.66
C LYS A 38 11.87 -9.25 7.91
N LYS A 39 12.58 -9.09 9.05
CA LYS A 39 11.97 -8.65 10.31
C LYS A 39 11.43 -7.23 10.20
N LEU A 40 12.21 -6.32 9.61
CA LEU A 40 11.81 -4.93 9.38
C LEU A 40 10.57 -4.82 8.48
N LEU A 41 10.51 -5.58 7.39
CA LEU A 41 9.35 -5.55 6.50
C LEU A 41 8.08 -6.09 7.19
N LYS A 42 8.19 -7.17 7.96
CA LYS A 42 7.04 -7.70 8.73
C LYS A 42 6.52 -6.66 9.73
N LEU A 43 7.44 -5.98 10.43
CA LEU A 43 7.09 -4.90 11.36
C LEU A 43 6.40 -3.73 10.62
N LEU A 44 6.93 -3.33 9.47
CA LEU A 44 6.37 -2.25 8.65
C LEU A 44 4.93 -2.57 8.20
N ILE A 45 4.66 -3.81 7.77
CA ILE A 45 3.30 -4.25 7.41
C ILE A 45 2.35 -4.15 8.60
N ILE A 46 2.78 -4.62 9.79
CA ILE A 46 1.98 -4.54 11.02
C ILE A 46 1.67 -3.08 11.37
N LEU A 47 2.67 -2.19 11.28
CA LEU A 47 2.49 -0.76 11.55
C LEU A 47 1.49 -0.12 10.58
N ILE A 48 1.55 -0.46 9.29
CA ILE A 48 0.60 0.04 8.28
C ILE A 48 -0.82 -0.43 8.60
N LEU A 49 -1.02 -1.71 8.93
CA LEU A 49 -2.33 -2.25 9.28
C LEU A 49 -2.89 -1.60 10.55
N PHE A 50 -2.06 -1.48 11.59
CA PHE A 50 -2.43 -0.81 12.84
C PHE A 50 -2.84 0.65 12.60
N TYR A 51 -2.07 1.35 11.78
CA TYR A 51 -2.36 2.72 11.38
C TYR A 51 -3.70 2.86 10.65
N GLN A 52 -4.01 1.96 9.69
CA GLN A 52 -5.32 1.95 9.03
C GLN A 52 -6.46 1.63 10.01
N GLY A 53 -6.21 0.76 10.99
CA GLY A 53 -7.15 0.45 12.07
C GLY A 53 -7.47 1.68 12.93
N ILE A 54 -6.45 2.42 13.36
CA ILE A 54 -6.60 3.70 14.09
C ILE A 54 -7.42 4.70 13.26
N GLN A 55 -7.09 4.85 11.97
CA GLN A 55 -7.82 5.75 11.08
C GLN A 55 -9.30 5.39 10.95
N LEU A 56 -9.64 4.11 10.94
CA LEU A 56 -11.03 3.65 10.93
C LEU A 56 -11.72 3.91 12.28
N PHE A 57 -11.04 3.61 13.39
CA PHE A 57 -11.60 3.78 14.74
C PHE A 57 -11.92 5.24 15.04
N PHE A 58 -11.01 6.16 14.74
CA PHE A 58 -11.20 7.60 14.94
C PHE A 58 -11.97 8.28 13.80
N ASN A 59 -12.37 7.54 12.76
CA ASN A 59 -13.03 8.09 11.57
C ASN A 59 -12.23 9.26 10.95
N VAL A 60 -10.89 9.12 10.90
CA VAL A 60 -9.97 10.13 10.37
C VAL A 60 -9.18 9.61 9.18
N ARG A 61 -8.86 10.51 8.25
CA ARG A 61 -8.05 10.25 7.07
C ARG A 61 -6.82 11.12 7.13
N PHE A 62 -5.65 10.51 7.05
CA PHE A 62 -4.43 11.22 6.76
C PHE A 62 -4.19 11.24 5.26
N PHE A 63 -3.86 12.42 4.76
CA PHE A 63 -3.41 12.62 3.41
C PHE A 63 -1.91 12.90 3.46
N VAL A 64 -1.11 11.93 3.05
CA VAL A 64 0.37 12.01 3.07
C VAL A 64 0.83 13.24 2.29
N ASP A 65 0.20 13.50 1.14
CA ASP A 65 0.59 14.54 0.19
C ASP A 65 0.41 15.97 0.74
N ILE A 66 -0.51 16.18 1.68
CA ILE A 66 -0.81 17.49 2.28
C ILE A 66 -0.56 17.52 3.79
N LEU A 67 -0.02 16.44 4.36
CA LEU A 67 0.23 16.23 5.80
C LEU A 67 -0.96 16.65 6.69
N LYS A 68 -2.20 16.44 6.21
CA LYS A 68 -3.43 16.85 6.91
C LYS A 68 -4.24 15.63 7.33
N VAL A 69 -4.78 15.71 8.54
CA VAL A 69 -5.80 14.80 9.04
C VAL A 69 -7.17 15.43 8.78
N LYS A 70 -8.07 14.75 8.08
CA LYS A 70 -9.46 15.18 7.91
C LYS A 70 -10.44 14.12 8.41
N PRO A 71 -11.59 14.51 8.94
CA PRO A 71 -12.64 13.56 9.31
C PRO A 71 -13.20 12.83 8.08
N GLY A 72 -13.78 11.65 8.31
CA GLY A 72 -14.59 10.93 7.33
C GLY A 72 -13.90 9.76 6.63
N ASN A 73 -13.25 8.87 7.39
CA ASN A 73 -12.77 7.60 6.83
C ASN A 73 -13.90 6.57 6.79
N SER A 74 -13.96 5.77 5.74
CA SER A 74 -14.96 4.71 5.61
C SER A 74 -14.29 3.38 5.36
N LEU A 75 -14.96 2.29 5.76
CA LEU A 75 -14.48 0.93 5.47
C LEU A 75 -14.26 0.75 3.96
N LYS A 76 -15.18 1.26 3.13
CA LYS A 76 -15.05 1.26 1.66
C LYS A 76 -13.77 1.96 1.21
N HIS A 77 -13.44 3.11 1.80
CA HIS A 77 -12.23 3.84 1.44
C HIS A 77 -10.95 3.09 1.85
N THR A 78 -10.93 2.49 3.04
CA THR A 78 -9.80 1.66 3.49
C THR A 78 -9.63 0.42 2.62
N LEU A 79 -10.72 -0.23 2.21
CA LEU A 79 -10.68 -1.37 1.29
C LEU A 79 -10.18 -0.97 -0.10
N ASN A 80 -10.59 0.19 -0.62
CA ASN A 80 -10.07 0.70 -1.88
C ASN A 80 -8.55 0.95 -1.81
N LYS A 81 -8.06 1.56 -0.72
CA LYS A 81 -6.61 1.73 -0.50
C LYS A 81 -5.88 0.38 -0.50
N LEU A 82 -6.44 -0.61 0.21
CA LEU A 82 -5.87 -1.95 0.26
C LEU A 82 -5.80 -2.57 -1.13
N PHE A 83 -6.85 -2.44 -1.92
CA PHE A 83 -6.89 -2.93 -3.30
C PHE A 83 -5.83 -2.26 -4.18
N ASP A 84 -5.63 -0.94 -4.04
CA ASP A 84 -4.61 -0.21 -4.78
C ASP A 84 -3.18 -0.65 -4.38
N TYR A 85 -2.92 -0.85 -3.08
CA TYR A 85 -1.65 -1.43 -2.61
C TYR A 85 -1.40 -2.83 -3.18
N CYS A 86 -2.40 -3.71 -3.15
CA CYS A 86 -2.30 -5.05 -3.73
C CYS A 86 -2.05 -5.00 -5.25
N THR A 87 -2.71 -4.09 -5.95
CA THR A 87 -2.54 -3.89 -7.40
C THR A 87 -1.09 -3.52 -7.74
N GLY A 88 -0.51 -2.57 -7.01
CA GLY A 88 0.89 -2.18 -7.20
C GLY A 88 1.88 -3.32 -6.92
N TYR A 89 1.63 -4.09 -5.86
CA TYR A 89 2.46 -5.24 -5.51
C TYR A 89 2.42 -6.33 -6.61
N ILE A 90 1.23 -6.68 -7.10
CA ILE A 90 1.04 -7.69 -8.16
C ILE A 90 1.67 -7.22 -9.48
N LEU A 91 1.48 -5.94 -9.84
CA LEU A 91 2.06 -5.38 -11.06
C LEU A 91 3.58 -5.55 -11.07
N MET A 92 4.26 -5.17 -9.97
CA MET A 92 5.71 -5.33 -9.88
C MET A 92 6.15 -6.80 -9.81
N PHE A 93 5.37 -7.67 -9.18
CA PHE A 93 5.64 -9.11 -9.22
C PHE A 93 5.63 -9.65 -10.66
N VAL A 94 4.64 -9.27 -11.47
CA VAL A 94 4.54 -9.68 -12.88
C VAL A 94 5.71 -9.11 -13.70
N ILE A 95 6.00 -7.82 -13.57
CA ILE A 95 7.14 -7.17 -14.26
C ILE A 95 8.45 -7.89 -13.91
N PHE A 96 8.67 -8.18 -12.62
CA PHE A 96 9.86 -8.89 -12.17
C PHE A 96 9.93 -10.31 -12.74
N LYS A 97 8.80 -11.03 -12.80
CA LYS A 97 8.75 -12.38 -13.38
C LYS A 97 9.13 -12.36 -14.88
N ILE A 98 8.56 -11.41 -15.64
CA ILE A 98 8.84 -11.23 -17.08
C ILE A 98 10.30 -10.87 -17.31
N TYR A 99 10.85 -9.96 -16.50
CA TYR A 99 12.25 -9.55 -16.62
C TYR A 99 13.21 -10.74 -16.45
N ASN A 100 13.02 -11.53 -15.38
CA ASN A 100 13.88 -12.69 -15.11
C ASN A 100 13.70 -13.80 -16.15
N SER A 101 12.48 -14.06 -16.64
CA SER A 101 12.29 -15.09 -17.68
C SER A 101 13.04 -14.76 -18.98
N LYS A 102 13.26 -13.47 -19.28
CA LYS A 102 14.04 -13.04 -20.45
C LYS A 102 15.56 -13.11 -20.23
N THR A 103 16.03 -13.08 -18.98
CA THR A 103 17.47 -13.07 -18.66
C THR A 103 18.09 -14.46 -18.62
N TYR A 104 17.29 -15.53 -18.52
CA TYR A 104 17.74 -16.93 -18.46
C TYR A 104 17.41 -17.72 -19.74
N SER A 105 16.97 -17.05 -20.79
CA SER A 105 16.63 -17.64 -22.10
C SER A 105 17.66 -17.36 -23.20
N THR A 106 18.86 -16.87 -22.82
CA THR A 106 20.03 -16.63 -23.68
C THR A 106 21.22 -17.38 -23.11
#